data_AF-A0A7C2AYI8-F1
#
_entry.id   AF-A0A7C2AYI8-F1
#
_cell.length_a   1.000
_cell.length_b   1.000
_cell.length_c   1.000
_cell.angle_alpha   90.00
_cell.angle_beta   90.00
_cell.angle_gamma   90.00
#
_symmetry.space_group_name_H-M   'P 1'
#
loop_
_entity.id
_entity.type
_entity.pdbx_description
1 polymer ?
#
loop_
_entity_poly.entity_id
_entity_poly.type
_entity_poly.pdbx_seq_one_letter_code
_entity_poly.pdbx_strand_id
1 'polypeptide(L)'
;MNGLRRALGFLLLSFLASGCFTLGGQDPGYDLLLRGGVVYDGAGGEPYRADVAILGDRIAAVGDLSTARSVGVMDVSGLVVVPGFLEAVPEIGSKERGAILDGVTTLVTPVGHLSKKERRRGMRANVFEVAEGGLGTAEPIPALLDALGKGAAGAIAETIRELTHERALSMGLEGRGLLMPGYFADLAVVDLGLGGDDRPEEEAPPVVRHVCVNGEAVVRAGKLLPTRPGRILGRR
;
A
#
# COMPACT_ATOMS: atom_id res chain seq x y z
N MET A 1 61.94 52.89 40.84
CA MET A 1 61.92 51.83 41.87
C MET A 1 60.48 51.39 42.07
N ASN A 2 60.21 50.10 41.79
CA ASN A 2 59.05 49.29 42.25
C ASN A 2 57.66 49.70 41.72
N GLY A 3 56.82 48.85 41.15
CA GLY A 3 56.84 47.40 40.93
C GLY A 3 55.48 46.95 40.38
N LEU A 4 55.51 46.25 39.24
CA LEU A 4 54.73 45.07 38.86
C LEU A 4 53.43 44.74 39.66
N ARG A 5 52.26 44.61 38.97
CA ARG A 5 51.51 43.34 38.74
C ARG A 5 50.03 43.51 38.28
N ARG A 6 49.72 42.89 37.12
CA ARG A 6 48.58 41.99 36.77
C ARG A 6 47.14 42.57 36.82
N ALA A 7 46.41 42.70 35.70
CA ALA A 7 45.72 41.69 34.87
C ALA A 7 44.23 41.52 35.22
N LEU A 8 43.33 41.85 34.27
CA LEU A 8 41.92 41.42 34.04
C LEU A 8 41.22 42.61 33.35
N GLY A 9 40.47 42.51 32.26
CA GLY A 9 39.94 41.41 31.48
C GLY A 9 38.84 42.04 30.63
N PHE A 10 39.01 42.01 29.30
CA PHE A 10 38.03 42.46 28.32
C PHE A 10 36.71 41.71 28.50
N LEU A 11 35.57 42.42 28.52
CA LEU A 11 34.29 41.81 28.16
C LEU A 11 33.41 42.82 27.40
N LEU A 12 33.62 42.87 26.09
CA LEU A 12 32.62 43.31 25.12
C LEU A 12 31.64 42.14 24.95
N LEU A 13 30.37 42.31 25.32
CA LEU A 13 29.32 41.37 24.95
C LEU A 13 28.38 42.07 23.96
N SER A 14 28.76 42.05 22.69
CA SER A 14 27.89 42.44 21.58
C SER A 14 26.85 41.35 21.36
N PHE A 15 25.58 41.74 21.52
CA PHE A 15 24.39 40.94 21.34
C PHE A 15 24.18 40.64 19.85
N LEU A 16 24.77 39.56 19.35
CA LEU A 16 24.47 39.02 18.01
C LEU A 16 23.14 38.26 18.08
N ALA A 17 22.06 38.95 17.72
CA ALA A 17 20.78 38.33 17.43
C ALA A 17 20.94 37.44 16.18
N SER A 18 21.18 36.15 16.41
CA SER A 18 21.05 35.11 15.38
C SER A 18 19.59 35.03 14.97
N GLY A 19 19.22 35.77 13.93
CA GLY A 19 18.03 35.49 13.13
C GLY A 19 18.23 34.15 12.42
N CYS A 20 17.83 33.07 13.09
CA CYS A 20 17.66 31.78 12.44
C CYS A 20 16.45 31.91 11.52
N PHE A 21 16.71 32.16 10.24
CA PHE A 21 15.70 32.10 9.20
C PHE A 21 15.31 30.62 9.06
N THR A 22 14.21 30.21 9.69
CA THR A 22 13.60 28.92 9.42
C THR A 22 13.12 28.96 7.97
N LEU A 23 13.92 28.39 7.07
CA LEU A 23 13.43 27.94 5.77
C LEU A 23 12.34 26.91 6.08
N GLY A 24 11.08 27.37 6.03
CA GLY A 24 9.93 26.50 6.04
C GLY A 24 9.96 25.64 4.79
N GLY A 25 10.67 24.52 4.85
CA GLY A 25 10.43 23.40 3.96
C GLY A 25 8.96 23.07 4.10
N GLN A 26 8.20 23.34 3.04
CA GLN A 26 6.77 23.04 3.01
C GLN A 26 6.68 21.52 3.12
N ASP A 27 6.27 21.03 4.29
CA ASP A 27 6.11 19.60 4.55
C ASP A 27 5.24 19.02 3.42
N PRO A 28 5.72 18.04 2.64
CA PRO A 28 5.05 17.60 1.42
C PRO A 28 3.68 16.95 1.67
N GLY A 29 3.22 16.86 2.92
CA GLY A 29 1.89 16.39 3.32
C GLY A 29 1.81 14.87 3.36
N TYR A 30 1.97 14.25 2.19
CA TYR A 30 1.88 12.79 2.01
C TYR A 30 3.11 12.22 1.29
N ASP A 31 3.33 10.92 1.42
CA ASP A 31 4.43 10.23 0.73
C ASP A 31 4.03 9.84 -0.70
N LEU A 32 2.79 9.35 -0.87
CA LEU A 32 2.24 9.00 -2.17
C LEU A 32 0.77 9.41 -2.24
N LEU A 33 0.37 10.01 -3.37
CA LEU A 33 -1.00 10.35 -3.70
C LEU A 33 -1.39 9.63 -4.99
N LEU A 34 -2.38 8.74 -4.91
CA LEU A 34 -3.03 8.12 -6.07
C LEU A 34 -4.20 9.03 -6.48
N ARG A 35 -4.21 9.50 -7.73
CA ARG A 35 -5.17 10.51 -8.20
C ARG A 35 -6.13 9.96 -9.27
N GLY A 36 -7.42 10.27 -9.15
CA GLY A 36 -8.43 10.10 -10.20
C GLY A 36 -9.01 8.69 -10.36
N GLY A 37 -8.76 7.79 -9.40
CA GLY A 37 -9.17 6.39 -9.48
C GLY A 37 -10.65 6.17 -9.19
N VAL A 38 -11.15 4.99 -9.59
CA VAL A 38 -12.42 4.44 -9.11
C VAL A 38 -12.12 3.51 -7.93
N VAL A 39 -12.55 3.89 -6.74
CA VAL A 39 -12.30 3.15 -5.51
C VAL A 39 -13.40 2.12 -5.29
N TYR A 40 -12.98 0.87 -5.12
CA TYR A 40 -13.76 -0.16 -4.43
C TYR A 40 -13.07 -0.39 -3.09
N ASP A 41 -13.68 0.08 -2.01
CA ASP A 41 -13.02 0.23 -0.72
C ASP A 41 -12.90 -1.06 0.10
N GLY A 42 -13.46 -2.17 -0.40
CA GLY A 42 -13.50 -3.47 0.27
C GLY A 42 -14.70 -3.67 1.20
N ALA A 43 -15.59 -2.68 1.34
CA ALA A 43 -16.81 -2.81 2.16
C ALA A 43 -17.99 -3.45 1.42
N GLY A 44 -17.89 -3.61 0.09
CA GLY A 44 -18.96 -4.15 -0.79
C GLY A 44 -19.99 -3.13 -1.26
N GLY A 45 -19.78 -1.85 -0.97
CA GLY A 45 -20.65 -0.77 -1.44
C GLY A 45 -20.45 -0.43 -2.93
N GLU A 46 -21.25 0.51 -3.41
CA GLU A 46 -21.09 1.08 -4.75
C GLU A 46 -19.71 1.74 -4.90
N PRO A 47 -19.01 1.55 -6.04
CA PRO A 47 -17.73 2.19 -6.29
C PRO A 47 -17.88 3.70 -6.48
N TYR A 48 -16.85 4.46 -6.14
CA TYR A 48 -16.85 5.92 -6.23
C TYR A 48 -15.51 6.47 -6.72
N ARG A 49 -15.53 7.65 -7.33
CA ARG A 49 -14.29 8.34 -7.73
C ARG A 49 -13.66 9.02 -6.52
N ALA A 50 -12.38 8.76 -6.29
CA ALA A 50 -11.62 9.39 -5.22
C ALA A 50 -10.11 9.30 -5.47
N ASP A 51 -9.39 10.18 -4.79
CA ASP A 51 -7.96 10.09 -4.58
C ASP A 51 -7.68 9.31 -3.28
N VAL A 52 -6.50 8.67 -3.21
CA VAL A 52 -6.03 7.94 -2.02
C VAL A 52 -4.63 8.45 -1.64
N ALA A 53 -4.48 8.96 -0.43
CA ALA A 53 -3.20 9.40 0.11
C ALA A 53 -2.60 8.40 1.09
N ILE A 54 -1.29 8.18 0.98
CA ILE A 54 -0.49 7.33 1.84
C ILE A 54 0.52 8.18 2.61
N LEU A 55 0.62 7.92 3.92
CA LEU A 55 1.65 8.47 4.80
C LEU A 55 2.23 7.34 5.64
N GLY A 56 3.53 7.10 5.51
CA GLY A 56 4.21 5.95 6.11
C GLY A 56 3.60 4.64 5.62
N ASP A 57 3.18 3.79 6.56
CA ASP A 57 2.53 2.51 6.26
C ASP A 57 0.99 2.57 6.24
N ARG A 58 0.40 3.78 6.23
CA ARG A 58 -1.04 4.00 6.41
C ARG A 58 -1.67 4.75 5.26
N ILE A 59 -2.94 4.44 5.04
CA ILE A 59 -3.85 5.29 4.29
C ILE A 59 -4.17 6.49 5.18
N ALA A 60 -3.80 7.68 4.72
CA ALA A 60 -3.99 8.92 5.45
C ALA A 60 -5.34 9.56 5.14
N ALA A 61 -5.78 9.50 3.88
CA ALA A 61 -7.04 10.07 3.42
C ALA A 61 -7.55 9.36 2.16
N VAL A 62 -8.88 9.36 1.99
CA VAL A 62 -9.59 8.92 0.78
C VAL A 62 -10.67 9.95 0.48
N GLY A 63 -10.75 10.46 -0.75
CA GLY A 63 -11.75 11.47 -1.14
C GLY A 63 -11.22 12.46 -2.18
N ASP A 64 -11.74 13.68 -2.19
CA ASP A 64 -11.19 14.77 -3.02
C ASP A 64 -9.91 15.32 -2.37
N LEU A 65 -8.77 15.08 -3.03
CA LEU A 65 -7.45 15.54 -2.60
C LEU A 65 -6.80 16.42 -3.68
N SER A 66 -7.62 17.12 -4.47
CA SER A 66 -7.18 17.98 -5.58
C SER A 66 -6.16 19.05 -5.15
N THR A 67 -6.29 19.59 -3.94
CA THR A 67 -5.37 20.60 -3.38
C THR A 67 -4.26 20.00 -2.52
N ALA A 68 -4.25 18.69 -2.31
CA ALA A 68 -3.25 18.03 -1.48
C ALA A 68 -1.87 18.04 -2.15
N ARG A 69 -0.84 18.08 -1.31
CA ARG A 69 0.54 17.91 -1.73
C ARG A 69 1.01 16.51 -1.35
N SER A 70 1.99 16.02 -2.10
CA SER A 70 2.61 14.72 -1.86
C SER A 70 4.03 14.71 -2.42
N VAL A 71 4.91 13.91 -1.83
CA VAL A 71 6.26 13.63 -2.37
C VAL A 71 6.14 12.95 -3.74
N GLY A 72 5.27 11.95 -3.85
CA GLY A 72 4.96 11.26 -5.11
C GLY A 72 3.49 11.40 -5.51
N VAL A 73 3.23 11.54 -6.80
CA VAL A 73 1.87 11.48 -7.37
C VAL A 73 1.83 10.36 -8.41
N MET A 74 0.79 9.53 -8.33
CA MET A 74 0.49 8.47 -9.29
C MET A 74 -0.89 8.74 -9.88
N ASP A 75 -0.95 9.02 -11.17
CA ASP A 75 -2.22 9.11 -11.89
C ASP A 75 -2.77 7.70 -12.10
N VAL A 76 -3.97 7.46 -11.60
CA VAL A 76 -4.71 6.20 -11.72
C VAL A 76 -6.08 6.44 -12.36
N SER A 77 -6.21 7.53 -13.12
CA SER A 77 -7.41 7.85 -13.87
C SER A 77 -7.80 6.71 -14.83
N GLY A 78 -9.07 6.34 -14.80
CA GLY A 78 -9.58 5.22 -15.60
C GLY A 78 -9.26 3.83 -15.02
N LEU A 79 -8.49 3.75 -13.94
CA LEU A 79 -8.16 2.51 -13.24
C LEU A 79 -8.98 2.37 -11.96
N VAL A 80 -8.98 1.15 -11.43
CA VAL A 80 -9.68 0.78 -10.21
C VAL A 80 -8.67 0.63 -9.06
N VAL A 81 -8.95 1.23 -7.90
CA VAL A 81 -8.13 1.13 -6.69
C VAL A 81 -8.87 0.25 -5.68
N VAL A 82 -8.19 -0.77 -5.15
CA VAL A 82 -8.76 -1.78 -4.24
C VAL A 82 -7.81 -2.04 -3.06
N PRO A 83 -8.30 -2.50 -1.89
CA PRO A 83 -7.42 -3.06 -0.88
C PRO A 83 -6.63 -4.24 -1.47
N GLY A 84 -5.42 -4.44 -1.01
CA GLY A 84 -4.58 -5.53 -1.46
C GLY A 84 -5.18 -6.89 -1.08
N PHE A 85 -5.13 -7.84 -2.01
CA PHE A 85 -5.78 -9.14 -1.82
C PHE A 85 -5.05 -10.00 -0.79
N LEU A 86 -5.81 -10.88 -0.15
CA LEU A 86 -5.29 -11.92 0.74
C LEU A 86 -5.44 -13.28 0.05
N GLU A 87 -4.35 -14.03 -0.13
CA GLU A 87 -4.38 -15.34 -0.79
C GLU A 87 -3.71 -16.40 0.07
N ALA A 88 -4.36 -17.56 0.20
CA ALA A 88 -3.75 -18.72 0.83
C ALA A 88 -2.92 -19.53 -0.16
N VAL A 89 -1.66 -19.80 0.20
CA VAL A 89 -0.71 -20.54 -0.61
C VAL A 89 -0.02 -21.64 0.22
N PRO A 90 0.28 -22.80 -0.39
CA PRO A 90 0.93 -23.91 0.32
C PRO A 90 2.38 -23.60 0.70
N GLU A 91 3.03 -22.72 -0.06
CA GLU A 91 4.39 -22.23 0.20
C GLU A 91 4.55 -20.81 -0.35
N ILE A 92 5.44 -20.02 0.26
CA ILE A 92 5.67 -18.63 -0.15
C ILE A 92 6.63 -18.56 -1.34
N GLY A 93 7.78 -19.24 -1.26
CA GLY A 93 8.94 -19.04 -2.13
C GLY A 93 8.64 -18.82 -3.61
N SER A 94 8.16 -19.85 -4.30
CA SER A 94 7.88 -19.81 -5.74
C SER A 94 6.67 -18.94 -6.09
N LYS A 95 5.73 -18.76 -5.14
CA LYS A 95 4.43 -18.11 -5.34
C LYS A 95 4.45 -16.61 -5.14
N GLU A 96 5.32 -16.09 -4.27
CA GLU A 96 5.36 -14.68 -3.87
C GLU A 96 5.38 -13.71 -5.06
N ARG A 97 6.18 -14.03 -6.08
CA ARG A 97 6.28 -13.17 -7.27
C ARG A 97 4.98 -13.09 -8.05
N GLY A 98 4.33 -14.24 -8.30
CA GLY A 98 3.10 -14.31 -9.07
C GLY A 98 1.97 -13.60 -8.33
N ALA A 99 1.77 -13.96 -7.07
CA ALA A 99 0.73 -13.37 -6.23
C ALA A 99 0.83 -11.83 -6.14
N ILE A 100 2.05 -11.28 -5.98
CA ILE A 100 2.25 -9.83 -5.99
C ILE A 100 1.87 -9.20 -7.35
N LEU A 101 2.13 -9.87 -8.46
CA LEU A 101 1.71 -9.41 -9.79
C LEU A 101 0.20 -9.55 -10.00
N ASP A 102 -0.47 -10.38 -9.20
CA ASP A 102 -1.93 -10.53 -9.16
C ASP A 102 -2.60 -9.61 -8.12
N GLY A 103 -1.85 -8.68 -7.51
CA GLY A 103 -2.38 -7.70 -6.56
C GLY A 103 -2.47 -8.19 -5.11
N VAL A 104 -1.90 -9.35 -4.80
CA VAL A 104 -1.88 -9.91 -3.44
C VAL A 104 -0.83 -9.20 -2.61
N THR A 105 -1.25 -8.64 -1.48
CA THR A 105 -0.37 -7.96 -0.54
C THR A 105 -0.13 -8.77 0.73
N THR A 106 -0.92 -9.81 0.98
CA THR A 106 -0.76 -10.70 2.13
C THR A 106 -0.96 -12.15 1.70
N LEU A 107 0.08 -12.95 1.90
CA LEU A 107 0.05 -14.38 1.71
C LEU A 107 -0.24 -15.08 3.03
N VAL A 108 -1.11 -16.06 2.96
CA VAL A 108 -1.50 -16.89 4.10
C VAL A 108 -0.95 -18.28 3.87
N THR A 109 -0.22 -18.82 4.84
CA THR A 109 0.45 -20.12 4.66
C THR A 109 0.39 -20.92 5.96
N PRO A 110 0.46 -22.27 5.91
CA PRO A 110 0.47 -23.05 7.14
C PRO A 110 1.69 -22.73 8.01
N VAL A 111 1.51 -22.81 9.33
CA VAL A 111 2.62 -22.65 10.30
C VAL A 111 3.77 -23.60 9.96
N GLY A 112 4.99 -23.07 9.93
CA GLY A 112 6.21 -23.85 9.69
C GLY A 112 6.60 -23.96 8.21
N HIS A 113 5.80 -23.42 7.29
CA HIS A 113 6.09 -23.42 5.86
C HIS A 113 6.98 -22.25 5.41
N LEU A 114 7.39 -21.38 6.35
CA LEU A 114 8.32 -20.28 6.07
C LEU A 114 9.77 -20.63 6.47
N SER A 115 10.62 -20.84 5.47
CA SER A 115 12.02 -21.22 5.65
C SER A 115 12.87 -20.12 6.29
N LYS A 116 13.98 -20.50 6.95
CA LYS A 116 14.97 -19.55 7.49
C LYS A 116 15.54 -18.62 6.42
N LYS A 117 15.67 -19.10 5.17
CA LYS A 117 16.17 -18.30 4.05
C LYS A 117 15.18 -17.20 3.69
N GLU A 118 13.89 -17.51 3.62
CA GLU A 118 12.83 -16.53 3.34
C GLU A 118 12.76 -15.46 4.43
N ARG A 119 12.81 -15.87 5.71
CA ARG A 119 12.85 -14.95 6.85
C ARG A 119 14.03 -13.97 6.78
N ARG A 120 15.21 -14.43 6.34
CA ARG A 120 16.42 -13.59 6.20
C ARG A 120 16.39 -12.67 4.98
N ARG A 121 15.82 -13.14 3.86
CA ARG A 121 15.81 -12.42 2.57
C ARG A 121 14.80 -11.26 2.55
N GLY A 122 13.88 -11.22 3.50
CA GLY A 122 12.72 -10.32 3.48
C GLY A 122 11.72 -10.71 2.40
N MET A 123 10.50 -10.18 2.52
CA MET A 123 9.37 -10.51 1.64
C MET A 123 8.82 -9.24 0.99
N ARG A 124 8.21 -9.40 -0.18
CA ARG A 124 7.45 -8.34 -0.87
C ARG A 124 6.05 -8.26 -0.31
N ALA A 125 5.41 -9.41 -0.12
CA ALA A 125 4.10 -9.54 0.50
C ALA A 125 4.24 -9.62 2.03
N ASN A 126 3.20 -9.23 2.73
CA ASN A 126 3.02 -9.67 4.11
C ASN A 126 2.78 -11.18 4.14
N VAL A 127 3.13 -11.82 5.25
CA VAL A 127 2.92 -13.26 5.45
C VAL A 127 2.23 -13.50 6.77
N PHE A 128 1.15 -14.26 6.75
CA PHE A 128 0.43 -14.69 7.95
C PHE A 128 0.43 -16.21 8.03
N GLU A 129 0.95 -16.75 9.14
CA GLU A 129 0.98 -18.19 9.39
C GLU A 129 -0.30 -18.62 10.12
N VAL A 130 -1.02 -19.62 9.58
CA VAL A 130 -2.24 -20.16 10.17
C VAL A 130 -2.06 -21.62 10.60
N ALA A 131 -2.64 -21.99 11.74
CA ALA A 131 -2.80 -23.40 12.09
C ALA A 131 -3.73 -24.06 11.06
N GLU A 132 -3.39 -25.25 10.57
CA GLU A 132 -4.09 -25.92 9.46
C GLU A 132 -5.62 -25.78 9.54
N GLY A 133 -6.23 -25.45 8.38
CA GLY A 133 -7.66 -25.23 8.24
C GLY A 133 -8.02 -23.86 7.66
N GLY A 134 -8.72 -23.89 6.52
CA GLY A 134 -9.83 -22.97 6.28
C GLY A 134 -9.54 -21.60 5.68
N LEU A 135 -8.76 -21.50 4.60
CA LEU A 135 -9.01 -20.44 3.63
C LEU A 135 -9.25 -21.04 2.27
N GLY A 136 -10.29 -20.58 1.57
CA GLY A 136 -10.47 -20.90 0.16
C GLY A 136 -9.27 -20.39 -0.64
N THR A 137 -8.84 -21.18 -1.63
CA THR A 137 -7.75 -20.83 -2.54
C THR A 137 -8.23 -19.93 -3.68
N ALA A 138 -9.20 -19.03 -3.43
CA ALA A 138 -9.71 -18.20 -4.50
C ALA A 138 -8.63 -17.19 -4.89
N GLU A 139 -8.13 -17.38 -6.11
CA GLU A 139 -7.16 -16.51 -6.77
C GLU A 139 -7.86 -15.21 -7.20
N PRO A 140 -7.28 -14.03 -6.97
CA PRO A 140 -7.96 -12.77 -7.23
C PRO A 140 -8.35 -12.54 -8.69
N ILE A 141 -7.42 -12.80 -9.63
CA ILE A 141 -7.63 -12.50 -11.05
C ILE A 141 -8.76 -13.35 -11.67
N PRO A 142 -8.81 -14.69 -11.49
CA PRO A 142 -9.95 -15.48 -11.94
C PRO A 142 -11.29 -15.07 -11.30
N ALA A 143 -11.30 -14.73 -10.01
CA ALA A 143 -12.51 -14.31 -9.33
C ALA A 143 -13.04 -12.96 -9.86
N LEU A 144 -12.15 -12.00 -10.13
CA LEU A 144 -12.52 -10.72 -10.74
C LEU A 144 -13.02 -10.90 -12.18
N LEU A 145 -12.44 -11.82 -12.94
CA LEU A 145 -12.93 -12.18 -14.29
C LEU A 145 -14.37 -12.72 -14.23
N ASP A 146 -14.66 -13.62 -13.31
CA ASP A 146 -16.02 -14.14 -13.10
C ASP A 146 -17.01 -13.02 -12.71
N ALA A 147 -16.59 -12.13 -11.80
CA ALA A 147 -17.39 -10.98 -11.40
C ALA A 147 -17.67 -10.01 -12.55
N LEU A 148 -16.67 -9.74 -13.40
CA LEU A 148 -16.82 -8.93 -14.61
C LEU A 148 -17.78 -9.57 -15.62
N GLY A 149 -17.73 -10.89 -15.77
CA GLY A 149 -18.65 -11.65 -16.63
C GLY A 149 -20.12 -11.52 -16.22
N LYS A 150 -20.40 -11.26 -14.94
CA LYS A 150 -21.76 -10.99 -14.43
C LYS A 150 -22.26 -9.58 -14.78
N GLY A 151 -21.38 -8.67 -15.22
CA GLY A 151 -21.74 -7.36 -15.75
C GLY A 151 -22.28 -6.33 -14.75
N ALA A 152 -22.19 -6.59 -13.44
CA ALA A 152 -22.70 -5.71 -12.40
C ALA A 152 -21.58 -5.22 -11.47
N ALA A 153 -21.50 -3.90 -11.23
CA ALA A 153 -20.54 -3.31 -10.30
C ALA A 153 -20.62 -3.92 -8.89
N GLY A 154 -21.84 -4.24 -8.42
CA GLY A 154 -22.05 -4.93 -7.15
C GLY A 154 -21.40 -6.31 -7.08
N ALA A 155 -21.33 -7.06 -8.19
CA ALA A 155 -20.64 -8.36 -8.20
C ALA A 155 -19.13 -8.19 -8.00
N ILE A 156 -18.54 -7.16 -8.62
CA ILE A 156 -17.12 -6.81 -8.46
C ILE A 156 -16.85 -6.37 -7.02
N ALA A 157 -17.71 -5.50 -6.46
CA ALA A 157 -17.57 -5.01 -5.10
C ALA A 157 -17.64 -6.14 -4.07
N GLU A 158 -18.56 -7.09 -4.25
CA GLU A 158 -18.70 -8.26 -3.40
C GLU A 158 -17.47 -9.17 -3.48
N THR A 159 -16.99 -9.47 -4.68
CA THR A 159 -15.76 -10.25 -4.86
C THR A 159 -14.54 -9.58 -4.23
N ILE A 160 -14.41 -8.25 -4.35
CA ILE A 160 -13.32 -7.52 -3.69
C ILE A 160 -13.46 -7.64 -2.16
N ARG A 161 -14.66 -7.46 -1.61
CA ARG A 161 -14.95 -7.58 -0.17
C ARG A 161 -14.57 -8.96 0.38
N GLU A 162 -14.95 -10.03 -0.33
CA GLU A 162 -14.61 -11.42 0.01
C GLU A 162 -13.09 -11.67 -0.03
N LEU A 163 -12.39 -11.16 -1.05
CA LEU A 163 -10.94 -11.36 -1.22
C LEU A 163 -10.08 -10.48 -0.30
N THR A 164 -10.67 -9.47 0.33
CA THR A 164 -9.96 -8.46 1.14
C THR A 164 -10.48 -8.42 2.58
N HIS A 165 -11.48 -7.59 2.86
CA HIS A 165 -11.98 -7.29 4.19
C HIS A 165 -12.44 -8.53 4.95
N GLU A 166 -13.26 -9.39 4.35
CA GLU A 166 -13.79 -10.57 5.05
C GLU A 166 -12.69 -11.56 5.43
N ARG A 167 -11.74 -11.79 4.52
CA ARG A 167 -10.56 -12.63 4.81
C ARG A 167 -9.74 -12.03 5.94
N ALA A 168 -9.44 -10.74 5.89
CA ALA A 168 -8.69 -10.05 6.94
C ALA A 168 -9.41 -10.16 8.30
N LEU A 169 -10.73 -9.92 8.30
CA LEU A 169 -11.57 -10.01 9.50
C LEU A 169 -11.58 -11.42 10.07
N SER A 170 -11.76 -12.44 9.23
CA SER A 170 -11.79 -13.86 9.67
C SER A 170 -10.49 -14.31 10.35
N MET A 171 -9.37 -13.62 10.08
CA MET A 171 -8.05 -13.91 10.63
C MET A 171 -7.64 -13.02 11.79
N GLY A 172 -8.45 -12.00 12.13
CA GLY A 172 -8.07 -10.97 13.10
C GLY A 172 -6.95 -10.04 12.60
N LEU A 173 -6.82 -9.85 11.29
CA LEU A 173 -5.85 -8.93 10.69
C LEU A 173 -6.40 -7.50 10.74
N GLU A 174 -6.44 -6.93 11.93
CA GLU A 174 -6.99 -5.58 12.18
C GLU A 174 -6.30 -4.49 11.34
N GLY A 175 -7.11 -3.54 10.88
CA GLY A 175 -6.65 -2.42 10.07
C GLY A 175 -6.20 -2.80 8.66
N ARG A 176 -6.64 -3.95 8.13
CA ARG A 176 -6.37 -4.41 6.75
C ARG A 176 -7.65 -4.76 6.01
N GLY A 177 -7.55 -4.83 4.69
CA GLY A 177 -8.65 -5.23 3.81
C GLY A 177 -9.67 -4.14 3.51
N LEU A 178 -9.46 -2.89 3.98
CA LEU A 178 -10.29 -1.74 3.61
C LEU A 178 -9.41 -0.56 3.19
N LEU A 179 -9.91 0.23 2.24
CA LEU A 179 -9.32 1.54 1.89
C LEU A 179 -9.92 2.64 2.77
N MET A 180 -9.46 2.70 4.01
CA MET A 180 -10.00 3.63 5.02
C MET A 180 -8.86 4.35 5.75
N PRO A 181 -9.00 5.65 6.09
CA PRO A 181 -8.00 6.35 6.89
C PRO A 181 -7.63 5.58 8.17
N GLY A 182 -6.33 5.46 8.44
CA GLY A 182 -5.77 4.71 9.55
C GLY A 182 -5.52 3.22 9.27
N TYR A 183 -6.05 2.65 8.18
CA TYR A 183 -5.75 1.28 7.76
C TYR A 183 -4.35 1.21 7.15
N PHE A 184 -3.74 0.02 7.17
CA PHE A 184 -2.48 -0.23 6.47
C PHE A 184 -2.65 0.04 4.98
N ALA A 185 -1.66 0.70 4.38
CA ALA A 185 -1.62 0.98 2.96
C ALA A 185 -1.16 -0.25 2.14
N ASP A 186 -1.97 -1.31 2.23
CA ASP A 186 -1.91 -2.46 1.36
C ASP A 186 -2.99 -2.29 0.28
N LEU A 187 -2.60 -1.98 -0.95
CA LEU A 187 -3.54 -1.71 -2.03
C LEU A 187 -3.03 -2.18 -3.38
N ALA A 188 -3.96 -2.45 -4.29
CA ALA A 188 -3.68 -2.72 -5.69
C ALA A 188 -4.44 -1.71 -6.57
N VAL A 189 -3.83 -1.36 -7.69
CA VAL A 189 -4.45 -0.59 -8.76
C VAL A 189 -4.59 -1.52 -9.95
N VAL A 190 -5.83 -1.78 -10.35
CA VAL A 190 -6.19 -2.79 -11.34
C VAL A 190 -6.89 -2.10 -12.50
N ASP A 191 -6.46 -2.44 -13.69
CA ASP A 191 -7.18 -2.13 -14.93
C ASP A 191 -8.23 -3.20 -15.16
N LEU A 192 -9.51 -2.87 -14.93
CA LEU A 192 -10.64 -3.78 -15.19
C LEU A 192 -11.20 -3.62 -16.62
N GLY A 193 -10.60 -2.78 -17.47
CA GLY A 193 -11.13 -2.49 -18.81
C GLY A 193 -12.41 -1.66 -18.82
N LEU A 194 -12.73 -0.98 -17.72
CA LEU A 194 -13.92 -0.13 -17.60
C LEU A 194 -13.73 1.27 -18.23
N GLY A 195 -12.53 1.59 -18.72
CA GLY A 195 -12.06 2.97 -18.88
C GLY A 195 -11.46 3.42 -20.23
N GLY A 196 -11.51 2.65 -21.33
CA GLY A 196 -11.07 3.18 -22.64
C GLY A 196 -10.90 2.16 -23.78
N ASP A 197 -11.10 2.64 -25.01
CA ASP A 197 -11.07 1.86 -26.28
C ASP A 197 -9.67 1.73 -26.93
N ASP A 198 -8.66 2.50 -26.50
CA ASP A 198 -7.32 2.55 -27.13
C ASP A 198 -6.30 1.53 -26.57
N ARG A 199 -6.78 0.38 -26.09
CA ARG A 199 -5.93 -0.61 -25.40
C ARG A 199 -5.17 -1.52 -26.37
N PRO A 200 -3.90 -1.90 -26.08
CA PRO A 200 -3.22 -2.96 -26.80
C PRO A 200 -4.01 -4.27 -26.67
N GLU A 201 -4.28 -4.97 -27.79
CA GLU A 201 -5.03 -6.23 -27.78
C GLU A 201 -4.39 -7.33 -26.91
N GLU A 202 -3.08 -7.26 -26.68
CA GLU A 202 -2.32 -8.28 -25.95
C GLU A 202 -2.52 -8.21 -24.41
N GLU A 203 -3.08 -7.12 -23.88
CA GLU A 203 -3.36 -6.96 -22.44
C GLU A 203 -4.87 -7.00 -22.16
N ALA A 204 -5.44 -8.21 -22.21
CA ALA A 204 -6.84 -8.41 -21.84
C ALA A 204 -7.05 -8.20 -20.32
N PRO A 205 -8.01 -7.35 -19.90
CA PRO A 205 -8.29 -7.12 -18.48
C PRO A 205 -8.93 -8.35 -17.80
N PRO A 206 -8.77 -8.49 -16.47
CA PRO A 206 -8.16 -7.53 -15.56
C PRO A 206 -6.63 -7.62 -15.50
N VAL A 207 -5.96 -6.47 -15.43
CA VAL A 207 -4.49 -6.37 -15.33
C VAL A 207 -4.08 -5.53 -14.12
N VAL A 208 -3.25 -6.06 -13.23
CA VAL A 208 -2.71 -5.27 -12.12
C VAL A 208 -1.60 -4.33 -12.60
N ARG A 209 -1.80 -3.02 -12.40
CA ARG A 209 -0.87 -1.98 -12.82
C ARG A 209 0.08 -1.57 -11.71
N HIS A 210 -0.42 -1.45 -10.48
CA HIS A 210 0.37 -1.02 -9.33
C HIS A 210 -0.01 -1.80 -8.08
N VAL A 211 0.95 -2.01 -7.19
CA VAL A 211 0.73 -2.64 -5.88
C VAL A 211 1.59 -1.93 -4.85
N CYS A 212 0.97 -1.57 -3.73
CA CYS A 212 1.66 -1.07 -2.54
C CYS A 212 1.45 -2.05 -1.40
N VAL A 213 2.53 -2.33 -0.66
CA VAL A 213 2.50 -3.17 0.53
C VAL A 213 3.07 -2.33 1.68
N ASN A 214 2.32 -2.19 2.77
CA ASN A 214 2.65 -1.32 3.89
C ASN A 214 3.10 0.09 3.45
N GLY A 215 2.41 0.67 2.46
CA GLY A 215 2.66 2.02 1.95
C GLY A 215 3.80 2.14 0.92
N GLU A 216 4.57 1.09 0.69
CA GLU A 216 5.67 1.11 -0.28
C GLU A 216 5.29 0.38 -1.58
N ALA A 217 5.60 0.99 -2.72
CA ALA A 217 5.33 0.39 -4.02
C ALA A 217 6.21 -0.85 -4.25
N VAL A 218 5.57 -1.97 -4.62
CA VAL A 218 6.23 -3.24 -5.00
C VAL A 218 5.99 -3.62 -6.46
N VAL A 219 4.94 -3.07 -7.08
CA VAL A 219 4.68 -3.15 -8.53
C VAL A 219 4.38 -1.76 -9.05
N ARG A 220 4.95 -1.39 -10.19
CA ARG A 220 4.65 -0.14 -10.90
C ARG A 220 4.59 -0.37 -12.40
N ALA A 221 3.49 0.05 -13.03
CA ALA A 221 3.23 -0.16 -14.46
C ALA A 221 3.43 -1.63 -14.87
N GLY A 222 2.86 -2.56 -14.09
CA GLY A 222 2.97 -4.01 -14.30
C GLY A 222 4.35 -4.62 -14.00
N LYS A 223 5.34 -3.81 -13.60
CA LYS A 223 6.71 -4.28 -13.35
C LYS A 223 6.99 -4.40 -11.86
N LEU A 224 7.53 -5.55 -11.47
CA LEU A 224 7.98 -5.82 -10.11
C LEU A 224 9.20 -4.96 -9.75
N LEU A 225 9.13 -4.27 -8.61
CA LEU A 225 10.20 -3.46 -8.05
C LEU A 225 11.12 -4.30 -7.13
N PRO A 226 12.36 -3.86 -6.85
CA PRO A 226 13.29 -4.58 -5.98
C PRO A 226 12.92 -4.53 -4.49
N THR A 227 11.99 -3.66 -4.09
CA THR A 227 11.55 -3.33 -2.72
C THR A 227 10.83 -4.45 -1.97
N ARG A 228 11.11 -4.62 -0.67
CA ARG A 228 10.64 -5.74 0.16
C ARG A 228 10.03 -5.27 1.49
N PRO A 229 8.92 -4.53 1.45
CA PRO A 229 8.27 -3.97 2.64
C PRO A 229 7.46 -5.00 3.45
N GLY A 230 7.29 -6.21 2.92
CA GLY A 230 6.45 -7.25 3.50
C GLY A 230 6.95 -7.73 4.86
N ARG A 231 6.01 -7.97 5.77
CA ARG A 231 6.29 -8.38 7.15
C ARG A 231 5.58 -9.69 7.48
N ILE A 232 6.14 -10.42 8.45
CA ILE A 232 5.41 -11.53 9.07
C ILE A 232 4.43 -10.92 10.06
N LEU A 233 3.15 -11.22 9.88
CA LEU A 233 2.06 -10.73 10.72
C LEU A 233 1.84 -11.71 11.86
N GLY A 234 1.67 -11.19 13.08
CA GLY A 234 1.25 -11.97 14.24
C GLY A 234 -0.24 -11.81 14.49
N ARG A 235 -0.86 -12.78 15.18
CA ARG A 235 -2.16 -12.57 15.84
C ARG A 235 -1.97 -11.52 16.94
N ARG A 236 -2.75 -10.45 16.91
CA ARG A 236 -2.85 -9.48 18.01
C ARG A 236 -4.06 -9.79 18.86
#